data_AF-A0A1R0GQ70-F1
#
_entry.id   AF-A0A1R0GQ70-F1
#
_cell.length_a   1.000
_cell.length_b   1.000
_cell.length_c   1.000
_cell.angle_alpha   90.00
_cell.angle_beta   90.00
_cell.angle_gamma   90.00
#
_symmetry.space_group_name_H-M   'P 1'
#
loop_
_entity.id
_entity.type
_entity.pdbx_description
1 polymer ?
#
loop_
_entity_poly.entity_id
_entity_poly.type
_entity_poly.pdbx_seq_one_letter_code
_entity_poly.pdbx_strand_id
1 'polypeptide(L)'
;MSPSAKNDNFLVVFGDSYSSVGNRMGQPKFLANWNTRFSNGPVWNEYLAHDEGFTLINFEVGGSATNSSFIESQTGFNNPFTDLLSQVAMYRNTFSGKLSASSLQNDVAVIETGSNDIFFTYEKVFSGSVDLEKYSDETVSSIISALESLIEFGYKKLVVFDTPFLSIMPVFGHLDEKAINDLDSYVQMTNKKLVTATASLEARYSDKINYIRTVSLYNIYKTMSTMDLKRSLNIIGLYDKSMPMGDDIIYSERDDSDNYMFIDVAHPSTRVHALLSSVFLETLADGNININRNILERLSNEFDLTKVSSQNNYLYNSTSIETGDIIVEEYTMETTKLNIESLLARKNSMVPGSGRK
;
A
#
# COMPACT_ATOMS: atom_id res chain seq x y z
N MET A 1 0.72 18.46 -12.35
CA MET A 1 2.05 18.34 -13.00
C MET A 1 1.85 17.66 -14.35
N SER A 2 2.73 17.86 -15.33
CA SER A 2 2.66 17.06 -16.58
C SER A 2 3.17 15.65 -16.27
N PRO A 3 2.60 14.57 -16.84
CA PRO A 3 3.09 13.22 -16.62
C PRO A 3 4.58 13.14 -16.94
N SER A 4 5.37 12.46 -16.10
CA SER A 4 6.75 12.12 -16.48
C SER A 4 6.73 11.28 -17.75
N ALA A 5 7.73 11.46 -18.61
CA ALA A 5 7.87 10.60 -19.78
C ALA A 5 8.00 9.14 -19.30
N LYS A 6 7.19 8.23 -19.88
CA LYS A 6 7.23 6.81 -19.56
C LYS A 6 8.69 6.34 -19.51
N ASN A 7 9.08 5.83 -18.35
CA ASN A 7 10.36 5.18 -18.18
C ASN A 7 10.12 3.67 -18.06
N ASP A 8 11.14 2.89 -18.35
CA ASP A 8 11.01 1.43 -18.29
C ASP A 8 11.37 0.88 -16.90
N ASN A 9 11.49 1.74 -15.87
CA ASN A 9 11.68 1.31 -14.49
C ASN A 9 10.37 0.76 -13.93
N PHE A 10 10.48 -0.21 -13.04
CA PHE A 10 9.32 -0.85 -12.41
C PHE A 10 9.11 -0.29 -11.02
N LEU A 11 7.84 -0.04 -10.70
CA LEU A 11 7.33 0.03 -9.34
C LEU A 11 6.74 -1.34 -9.02
N VAL A 12 7.41 -2.12 -8.17
CA VAL A 12 6.98 -3.47 -7.80
C VAL A 12 6.35 -3.45 -6.43
N VAL A 13 5.07 -3.74 -6.33
CA VAL A 13 4.28 -3.57 -5.10
C VAL A 13 3.83 -4.93 -4.57
N PHE A 14 4.07 -5.13 -3.29
CA PHE A 14 3.56 -6.23 -2.48
C PHE A 14 2.73 -5.63 -1.36
N GLY A 15 1.60 -6.24 -1.05
CA GLY A 15 0.76 -5.69 -0.01
C GLY A 15 -0.67 -6.19 0.01
N ASP A 16 -1.55 -5.33 0.53
CA ASP A 16 -2.95 -5.64 0.71
C ASP A 16 -3.89 -4.75 -0.12
N SER A 17 -5.13 -4.59 0.37
CA SER A 17 -6.20 -3.90 -0.34
C SER A 17 -5.91 -2.42 -0.60
N TYR A 18 -5.04 -1.79 0.19
CA TYR A 18 -4.64 -0.38 0.01
C TYR A 18 -3.85 -0.15 -1.28
N SER A 19 -3.28 -1.22 -1.83
CA SER A 19 -2.48 -1.20 -3.05
C SER A 19 -3.20 -1.85 -4.24
N SER A 20 -4.48 -2.23 -4.11
CA SER A 20 -5.11 -3.14 -5.07
C SER A 20 -5.47 -2.53 -6.41
N VAL A 21 -5.08 -3.21 -7.50
CA VAL A 21 -5.40 -2.86 -8.90
C VAL A 21 -6.08 -4.01 -9.65
N GLY A 22 -6.51 -5.06 -8.95
CA GLY A 22 -7.08 -6.23 -9.62
C GLY A 22 -7.27 -7.49 -8.77
N ASN A 23 -6.54 -7.66 -7.67
CA ASN A 23 -6.51 -8.94 -6.95
C ASN A 23 -7.50 -8.99 -5.77
N ARG A 24 -8.81 -8.91 -6.06
CA ARG A 24 -9.89 -9.00 -5.06
C ARG A 24 -10.31 -10.41 -4.63
N MET A 25 -9.73 -11.47 -5.19
CA MET A 25 -10.25 -12.85 -5.13
C MET A 25 -10.98 -13.23 -3.81
N GLY A 26 -12.31 -13.36 -3.87
CA GLY A 26 -13.14 -13.82 -2.74
C GLY A 26 -13.47 -12.76 -1.68
N GLN A 27 -13.14 -11.49 -1.90
CA GLN A 27 -13.30 -10.43 -0.92
C GLN A 27 -14.77 -10.04 -0.69
N PRO A 28 -15.15 -9.66 0.55
CA PRO A 28 -16.53 -9.32 0.86
C PRO A 28 -17.07 -8.19 0.01
N LYS A 29 -18.37 -8.27 -0.28
CA LYS A 29 -19.06 -7.28 -1.10
C LYS A 29 -19.34 -5.98 -0.35
N PHE A 30 -19.21 -5.94 0.98
CA PHE A 30 -19.38 -4.73 1.79
C PHE A 30 -18.18 -3.77 1.71
N LEU A 31 -17.09 -4.18 1.06
CA LEU A 31 -15.92 -3.34 0.80
C LEU A 31 -16.07 -2.61 -0.53
N ALA A 32 -15.61 -1.36 -0.57
CA ALA A 32 -15.61 -0.52 -1.75
C ALA A 32 -14.95 -1.21 -2.94
N ASN A 33 -15.49 -0.94 -4.13
CA ASN A 33 -15.07 -1.61 -5.35
C ASN A 33 -15.23 -0.69 -6.56
N TRP A 34 -14.25 0.15 -6.82
CA TRP A 34 -14.15 0.87 -8.08
C TRP A 34 -13.30 0.05 -9.04
N ASN A 35 -13.93 -0.70 -9.94
CA ASN A 35 -13.25 -1.55 -10.92
C ASN A 35 -12.10 -2.37 -10.33
N THR A 36 -12.38 -3.12 -9.26
CA THR A 36 -11.47 -3.95 -8.44
C THR A 36 -10.60 -3.23 -7.40
N ARG A 37 -10.52 -1.90 -7.40
CA ARG A 37 -9.81 -1.13 -6.35
C ARG A 37 -10.66 -1.09 -5.08
N PHE A 38 -10.06 -1.22 -3.91
CA PHE A 38 -10.73 -0.97 -2.62
C PHE A 38 -10.80 0.53 -2.34
N SER A 39 -11.38 1.28 -3.26
CA SER A 39 -11.44 2.74 -3.27
C SER A 39 -12.63 3.17 -4.14
N ASN A 40 -12.87 4.47 -4.27
CA ASN A 40 -13.84 5.08 -5.18
C ASN A 40 -13.16 5.63 -6.46
N GLY A 41 -11.94 5.15 -6.73
CA GLY A 41 -11.07 5.59 -7.81
C GLY A 41 -9.70 4.90 -7.73
N PRO A 42 -8.70 5.40 -8.47
CA PRO A 42 -7.33 4.90 -8.40
C PRO A 42 -6.71 4.94 -7.00
N VAL A 43 -5.74 4.07 -6.75
CA VAL A 43 -4.99 3.90 -5.50
C VAL A 43 -3.56 4.46 -5.62
N TRP A 44 -2.85 4.55 -4.48
CA TRP A 44 -1.63 5.36 -4.35
C TRP A 44 -0.50 4.97 -5.32
N ASN A 45 -0.36 3.68 -5.61
CA ASN A 45 0.67 3.13 -6.50
C ASN A 45 0.38 3.41 -7.98
N GLU A 46 -0.88 3.56 -8.37
CA GLU A 46 -1.27 4.00 -9.71
C GLU A 46 -0.89 5.47 -9.93
N TYR A 47 -1.18 6.34 -8.94
CA TYR A 47 -0.76 7.74 -8.99
C TYR A 47 0.76 7.86 -9.04
N LEU A 48 1.47 7.12 -8.20
CA LEU A 48 2.93 7.13 -8.16
C LEU A 48 3.52 6.65 -9.49
N ALA A 49 2.97 5.59 -10.06
CA ALA A 49 3.41 5.07 -11.34
C ALA A 49 3.18 6.06 -12.48
N HIS A 50 2.04 6.74 -12.49
CA HIS A 50 1.76 7.83 -13.43
C HIS A 50 2.78 8.97 -13.29
N ASP A 51 2.98 9.47 -12.07
CA ASP A 51 3.73 10.71 -11.83
C ASP A 51 5.23 10.52 -12.06
N GLU A 52 5.80 9.36 -11.73
CA GLU A 52 7.20 9.02 -12.01
C GLU A 52 7.40 8.36 -13.38
N GLY A 53 6.32 7.94 -14.05
CA GLY A 53 6.37 7.21 -15.31
C GLY A 53 6.82 5.76 -15.17
N PHE A 54 6.58 5.11 -14.03
CA PHE A 54 6.89 3.70 -13.82
C PHE A 54 5.91 2.78 -14.56
N THR A 55 6.38 1.57 -14.83
CA THR A 55 5.49 0.42 -15.03
C THR A 55 5.13 -0.17 -13.67
N LEU A 56 3.84 -0.30 -13.39
CA LEU A 56 3.37 -0.89 -12.13
C LEU A 56 3.29 -2.42 -12.26
N ILE A 57 4.09 -3.14 -11.46
CA ILE A 57 4.02 -4.59 -11.32
C ILE A 57 3.47 -4.90 -9.93
N ASN A 58 2.21 -5.30 -9.87
CA ASN A 58 1.48 -5.37 -8.61
C ASN A 58 1.16 -6.82 -8.22
N PHE A 59 1.78 -7.27 -7.14
CA PHE A 59 1.65 -8.61 -6.54
C PHE A 59 0.84 -8.58 -5.23
N GLU A 60 0.24 -7.43 -4.89
CA GLU A 60 -0.72 -7.36 -3.78
C GLU A 60 -1.81 -8.42 -3.86
N VAL A 61 -2.37 -8.75 -2.71
CA VAL A 61 -3.64 -9.45 -2.60
C VAL A 61 -4.47 -8.76 -1.52
N GLY A 62 -5.67 -8.28 -1.85
CA GLY A 62 -6.59 -7.73 -0.86
C GLY A 62 -6.75 -8.68 0.34
N GLY A 63 -6.75 -8.14 1.56
CA GLY A 63 -6.83 -8.92 2.81
C GLY A 63 -5.57 -9.70 3.18
N SER A 64 -4.48 -9.53 2.43
CA SER A 64 -3.19 -10.13 2.77
C SER A 64 -2.70 -9.68 4.13
N ALA A 65 -2.27 -10.65 4.92
CA ALA A 65 -1.57 -10.42 6.17
C ALA A 65 -0.05 -10.65 5.98
N THR A 66 0.75 -10.33 6.99
CA THR A 66 2.20 -10.53 6.90
C THR A 66 2.58 -12.01 6.81
N ASN A 67 1.92 -12.87 7.60
CA ASN A 67 2.14 -14.31 7.65
C ASN A 67 0.87 -15.02 8.17
N SER A 68 0.11 -15.63 7.26
CA SER A 68 -1.20 -16.22 7.60
C SER A 68 -1.07 -17.41 8.56
N SER A 69 -0.03 -18.24 8.41
CA SER A 69 0.19 -19.40 9.30
C SER A 69 0.53 -18.98 10.72
N PHE A 70 1.30 -17.91 10.89
CA PHE A 70 1.58 -17.36 12.22
C PHE A 70 0.29 -16.84 12.87
N ILE A 71 -0.49 -16.03 12.15
CA ILE A 71 -1.74 -15.46 12.65
C ILE A 71 -2.71 -16.55 13.07
N GLU A 72 -2.89 -17.59 12.25
CA GLU A 72 -3.72 -18.75 12.58
C GLU A 72 -3.24 -19.43 13.86
N SER A 73 -1.92 -19.62 14.03
CA SER A 73 -1.36 -20.24 15.24
C SER A 73 -1.65 -19.47 16.53
N GLN A 74 -1.77 -18.13 16.45
CA GLN A 74 -1.99 -17.27 17.62
C GLN A 74 -3.48 -17.02 17.89
N THR A 75 -4.28 -16.97 16.82
CA THR A 75 -5.66 -16.47 16.89
C THR A 75 -6.71 -17.55 16.60
N GLY A 76 -6.31 -18.63 15.92
CA GLY A 76 -7.23 -19.62 15.36
C GLY A 76 -7.96 -19.14 14.09
N PHE A 77 -7.69 -17.91 13.64
CA PHE A 77 -8.25 -17.37 12.41
C PHE A 77 -7.42 -17.83 11.20
N ASN A 78 -8.01 -18.63 10.33
CA ASN A 78 -7.40 -19.02 9.07
C ASN A 78 -7.67 -17.93 8.02
N ASN A 79 -6.67 -17.11 7.72
CA ASN A 79 -6.76 -16.10 6.66
C ASN A 79 -6.63 -16.79 5.28
N PRO A 80 -7.68 -16.78 4.44
CA PRO A 80 -7.66 -17.47 3.15
C PRO A 80 -6.85 -16.74 2.07
N PHE A 81 -6.43 -15.49 2.32
CA PHE A 81 -5.73 -14.67 1.34
C PHE A 81 -4.23 -14.95 1.34
N THR A 82 -3.60 -14.74 0.18
CA THR A 82 -2.16 -14.95 0.03
C THR A 82 -1.38 -13.90 0.82
N ASP A 83 -0.58 -14.36 1.78
CA ASP A 83 0.24 -13.50 2.64
C ASP A 83 1.43 -12.85 1.92
N LEU A 84 2.04 -11.85 2.56
CA LEU A 84 3.20 -11.11 2.04
C LEU A 84 4.34 -12.04 1.62
N LEU A 85 4.70 -13.00 2.48
CA LEU A 85 5.82 -13.91 2.20
C LEU A 85 5.57 -14.73 0.93
N SER A 86 4.33 -15.18 0.73
CA SER A 86 3.90 -15.89 -0.46
C SER A 86 3.88 -14.99 -1.70
N GLN A 87 3.44 -13.73 -1.58
CA GLN A 87 3.51 -12.76 -2.70
C GLN A 87 4.94 -12.56 -3.19
N VAL A 88 5.89 -12.34 -2.28
CA VAL A 88 7.31 -12.21 -2.62
C VAL A 88 7.85 -13.50 -3.25
N ALA A 89 7.51 -14.67 -2.71
CA ALA A 89 7.90 -15.95 -3.29
C ALA A 89 7.35 -16.14 -4.72
N MET A 90 6.10 -15.75 -4.99
CA MET A 90 5.49 -15.81 -6.31
C MET A 90 6.16 -14.86 -7.31
N TYR A 91 6.49 -13.64 -6.89
CA TYR A 91 7.25 -12.71 -7.72
C TYR A 91 8.63 -13.29 -8.07
N ARG A 92 9.35 -13.81 -7.07
CA ARG A 92 10.64 -14.46 -7.29
C ARG A 92 10.53 -15.62 -8.25
N ASN A 93 9.52 -16.49 -8.11
CA ASN A 93 9.31 -17.60 -9.05
C ASN A 93 9.00 -17.11 -10.47
N THR A 94 8.35 -15.96 -10.61
CA THR A 94 8.01 -15.36 -11.90
C THR A 94 9.26 -14.82 -12.63
N PHE A 95 10.17 -14.17 -11.90
CA PHE A 95 11.28 -13.41 -12.50
C PHE A 95 12.71 -13.94 -12.23
N SER A 96 12.91 -14.88 -11.29
CA SER A 96 14.26 -15.36 -10.92
C SER A 96 15.02 -15.93 -12.11
N GLY A 97 16.28 -15.48 -12.25
CA GLY A 97 17.15 -15.89 -13.35
C GLY A 97 16.79 -15.28 -14.71
N LYS A 98 15.78 -14.41 -14.79
CA LYS A 98 15.30 -13.80 -16.04
C LYS A 98 15.62 -12.31 -16.18
N LEU A 99 15.85 -11.62 -15.06
CA LEU A 99 16.23 -10.20 -15.01
C LEU A 99 17.72 -10.06 -14.71
N SER A 100 18.40 -9.12 -15.37
CA SER A 100 19.77 -8.76 -14.99
C SER A 100 19.77 -7.86 -13.76
N ALA A 101 20.77 -8.00 -12.88
CA ALA A 101 20.91 -7.11 -11.71
C ALA A 101 21.07 -5.63 -12.11
N SER A 102 21.54 -5.34 -13.32
CA SER A 102 21.64 -3.97 -13.86
C SER A 102 20.28 -3.39 -14.26
N SER A 103 19.28 -4.20 -14.64
CA SER A 103 17.97 -3.68 -15.05
C SER A 103 17.06 -3.30 -13.87
N LEU A 104 17.41 -3.75 -12.66
CA LEU A 104 16.70 -3.46 -11.41
C LEU A 104 17.19 -2.20 -10.67
N GLN A 105 18.28 -1.57 -11.13
CA GLN A 105 18.99 -0.53 -10.37
C GLN A 105 18.12 0.70 -10.04
N ASN A 106 17.16 0.99 -10.91
CA ASN A 106 16.26 2.13 -10.77
C ASN A 106 14.84 1.72 -10.39
N ASP A 107 14.57 0.42 -10.27
CA ASP A 107 13.27 -0.08 -9.85
C ASP A 107 13.10 0.13 -8.35
N VAL A 108 11.85 0.33 -7.95
CA VAL A 108 11.46 0.50 -6.55
C VAL A 108 10.60 -0.68 -6.15
N ALA A 109 11.02 -1.43 -5.13
CA ALA A 109 10.20 -2.47 -4.52
C ALA A 109 9.52 -1.92 -3.27
N VAL A 110 8.21 -2.15 -3.14
CA VAL A 110 7.38 -1.60 -2.07
C VAL A 110 6.66 -2.70 -1.32
N ILE A 111 6.67 -2.61 0.01
CA ILE A 111 5.85 -3.45 0.89
C ILE A 111 4.86 -2.56 1.63
N GLU A 112 3.57 -2.86 1.48
CA GLU A 112 2.46 -2.17 2.13
C GLU A 112 1.56 -3.21 2.80
N THR A 113 1.70 -3.42 4.11
CA THR A 113 0.97 -4.49 4.81
C THR A 113 0.90 -4.26 6.32
N GLY A 114 0.27 -5.19 7.05
CA GLY A 114 0.21 -5.23 8.51
C GLY A 114 -1.14 -4.82 9.09
N SER A 115 -2.00 -4.17 8.31
CA SER A 115 -3.36 -3.83 8.75
C SER A 115 -4.19 -5.09 9.01
N ASN A 116 -4.10 -6.09 8.12
CA ASN A 116 -4.89 -7.32 8.21
C ASN A 116 -4.44 -8.30 9.29
N ASP A 117 -3.21 -8.17 9.81
CA ASP A 117 -2.78 -8.90 11.00
C ASP A 117 -3.74 -8.60 12.17
N ILE A 118 -4.18 -7.35 12.30
CA ILE A 118 -5.08 -6.90 13.36
C ILE A 118 -6.54 -6.84 12.92
N PHE A 119 -6.85 -6.34 11.72
CA PHE A 119 -8.22 -6.09 11.26
C PHE A 119 -9.15 -7.30 11.45
N PHE A 120 -8.70 -8.50 11.06
CA PHE A 120 -9.50 -9.71 11.18
C PHE A 120 -9.49 -10.37 12.57
N THR A 121 -8.54 -9.99 13.44
CA THR A 121 -8.24 -10.77 14.65
C THR A 121 -8.23 -9.95 15.93
N TYR A 122 -8.58 -8.67 15.87
CA TYR A 122 -8.44 -7.72 16.98
C TYR A 122 -9.04 -8.23 18.30
N GLU A 123 -10.26 -8.81 18.29
CA GLU A 123 -10.90 -9.35 19.51
C GLU A 123 -10.03 -10.40 20.18
N LYS A 124 -9.41 -11.27 19.37
CA LYS A 124 -8.58 -12.35 19.84
C LYS A 124 -7.21 -11.87 20.27
N VAL A 125 -6.58 -11.00 19.47
CA VAL A 125 -5.27 -10.39 19.78
C VAL A 125 -5.33 -9.64 21.10
N PHE A 126 -6.37 -8.84 21.33
CA PHE A 126 -6.52 -8.03 22.55
C PHE A 126 -7.30 -8.73 23.68
N SER A 127 -7.66 -10.00 23.53
CA SER A 127 -8.33 -10.79 24.59
C SER A 127 -7.47 -11.07 25.83
N GLY A 128 -6.17 -10.78 25.77
CA GLY A 128 -5.17 -11.16 26.79
C GLY A 128 -4.63 -12.59 26.63
N SER A 129 -5.06 -13.34 25.60
CA SER A 129 -4.54 -14.67 25.28
C SER A 129 -3.36 -14.69 24.31
N VAL A 130 -3.04 -13.55 23.69
CA VAL A 130 -1.91 -13.37 22.77
C VAL A 130 -0.84 -12.51 23.44
N ASP A 131 0.41 -12.93 23.33
CA ASP A 131 1.56 -12.11 23.71
C ASP A 131 1.76 -11.02 22.65
N LEU A 132 1.37 -9.79 22.97
CA LEU A 132 1.42 -8.66 22.03
C LEU A 132 2.85 -8.28 21.62
N GLU A 133 3.84 -8.46 22.50
CA GLU A 133 5.22 -8.16 22.16
C GLU A 133 5.74 -9.14 21.12
N LYS A 134 5.51 -10.45 21.35
CA LYS A 134 5.88 -11.50 20.40
C LYS A 134 5.09 -11.38 19.09
N TYR A 135 3.80 -11.07 19.17
CA TYR A 135 2.97 -10.89 17.99
C TYR A 135 3.50 -9.74 17.11
N SER A 136 3.88 -8.63 17.75
CA SER A 136 4.56 -7.51 17.08
C SER A 136 5.93 -7.89 16.51
N ASP A 137 6.73 -8.69 17.23
CA ASP A 137 8.04 -9.16 16.74
C ASP A 137 7.90 -10.01 15.46
N GLU A 138 6.89 -10.88 15.39
CA GLU A 138 6.67 -11.78 14.25
C GLU A 138 6.10 -11.04 13.03
N THR A 139 5.21 -10.06 13.23
CA THR A 139 4.78 -9.13 12.16
C THR A 139 5.99 -8.42 11.56
N VAL A 140 6.87 -7.84 12.40
CA VAL A 140 8.09 -7.15 11.93
C VAL A 140 9.06 -8.12 11.26
N SER A 141 9.28 -9.30 11.85
CA SER A 141 10.17 -10.34 11.30
C SER A 141 9.74 -10.78 9.89
N SER A 142 8.43 -10.92 9.66
CA SER A 142 7.88 -11.28 8.35
C SER A 142 8.14 -10.19 7.30
N ILE A 143 7.93 -8.91 7.66
CA ILE A 143 8.24 -7.77 6.78
C ILE A 143 9.75 -7.70 6.47
N ILE A 144 10.61 -7.88 7.47
CA ILE A 144 12.06 -7.86 7.30
C ILE A 144 12.54 -9.02 6.42
N SER A 145 11.96 -10.21 6.58
CA SER A 145 12.27 -11.37 5.75
C SER A 145 11.90 -11.13 4.28
N ALA A 146 10.75 -10.50 4.04
CA ALA A 146 10.32 -10.09 2.70
C ALA A 146 11.28 -9.05 2.08
N LEU A 147 11.67 -8.02 2.84
CA LEU A 147 12.67 -7.03 2.39
C LEU A 147 14.01 -7.69 2.08
N GLU A 148 14.54 -8.52 2.97
CA GLU A 148 15.81 -9.24 2.77
C GLU A 148 15.75 -10.11 1.51
N SER A 149 14.63 -10.81 1.27
CA SER A 149 14.43 -11.58 0.03
C SER A 149 14.43 -10.72 -1.23
N LEU A 150 13.91 -9.50 -1.20
CA LEU A 150 13.93 -8.56 -2.32
C LEU A 150 15.33 -7.96 -2.53
N ILE A 151 16.09 -7.71 -1.45
CA ILE A 151 17.50 -7.31 -1.51
C ILE A 151 18.33 -8.40 -2.18
N GLU A 152 18.16 -9.66 -1.76
CA GLU A 152 18.84 -10.82 -2.36
C GLU A 152 18.41 -11.06 -3.80
N PHE A 153 17.19 -10.65 -4.19
CA PHE A 153 16.75 -10.67 -5.57
C PHE A 153 17.50 -9.66 -6.44
N GLY A 154 17.99 -8.57 -5.86
CA GLY A 154 18.79 -7.54 -6.52
C GLY A 154 18.21 -6.13 -6.50
N TYR A 155 17.11 -5.90 -5.76
CA TYR A 155 16.57 -4.55 -5.58
C TYR A 155 17.50 -3.70 -4.73
N LYS A 156 17.63 -2.43 -5.12
CA LYS A 156 18.46 -1.44 -4.40
C LYS A 156 17.67 -0.33 -3.73
N LYS A 157 16.45 -0.08 -4.20
CA LYS A 157 15.56 0.95 -3.67
C LYS A 157 14.35 0.24 -3.10
N LEU A 158 14.27 0.17 -1.78
CA LEU A 158 13.15 -0.46 -1.10
C LEU A 158 12.39 0.59 -0.31
N VAL A 159 11.07 0.49 -0.33
CA VAL A 159 10.19 1.32 0.48
C VAL A 159 9.22 0.41 1.25
N VAL A 160 8.96 0.75 2.49
CA VAL A 160 7.97 0.05 3.32
C VAL A 160 6.99 1.06 3.90
N PHE A 161 5.70 0.72 3.92
CA PHE A 161 4.74 1.45 4.73
C PHE A 161 4.74 0.91 6.15
N ASP A 162 4.62 1.81 7.12
CA ASP A 162 4.30 1.40 8.49
C ASP A 162 2.80 1.11 8.65
N THR A 163 2.42 0.42 9.73
CA THR A 163 1.00 0.13 9.99
C THR A 163 0.24 1.44 10.24
N PRO A 164 -0.90 1.68 9.57
CA PRO A 164 -1.65 2.93 9.71
C PRO A 164 -2.16 3.14 11.14
N PHE A 165 -2.56 4.38 11.46
CA PHE A 165 -3.25 4.68 12.71
C PHE A 165 -4.65 4.03 12.69
N LEU A 166 -4.72 2.75 13.05
CA LEU A 166 -5.91 1.91 12.91
C LEU A 166 -7.12 2.49 13.66
N SER A 167 -6.90 3.16 14.79
CA SER A 167 -7.97 3.68 15.65
C SER A 167 -8.92 4.70 15.01
N ILE A 168 -8.61 5.26 13.83
CA ILE A 168 -9.53 6.15 13.10
C ILE A 168 -10.39 5.43 12.06
N MET A 169 -10.15 4.13 11.82
CA MET A 169 -10.91 3.37 10.84
C MET A 169 -12.35 3.16 11.34
N PRO A 170 -13.36 3.30 10.45
CA PRO A 170 -14.76 3.16 10.85
C PRO A 170 -15.08 1.82 11.50
N VAL A 171 -14.43 0.72 11.07
CA VAL A 171 -14.60 -0.64 11.62
C VAL A 171 -14.34 -0.74 13.12
N PHE A 172 -13.51 0.14 13.69
CA PHE A 172 -13.19 0.14 15.12
C PHE A 172 -14.02 1.16 15.91
N GLY A 173 -14.96 1.85 15.26
CA GLY A 173 -15.77 2.90 15.89
C GLY A 173 -16.72 2.41 16.99
N HIS A 174 -16.93 1.09 17.13
CA HIS A 174 -17.71 0.49 18.22
C HIS A 174 -16.88 0.17 19.47
N LEU A 175 -15.55 0.24 19.39
CA LEU A 175 -14.67 -0.06 20.51
C LEU A 175 -14.74 1.02 21.59
N ASP A 176 -14.54 0.60 22.84
CA ASP A 176 -14.38 1.54 23.94
C ASP A 176 -13.01 2.24 23.91
N GLU A 177 -12.87 3.29 24.71
CA GLU A 177 -11.65 4.10 24.76
C GLU A 177 -10.41 3.27 25.14
N LYS A 178 -10.57 2.26 26.01
CA LYS A 178 -9.45 1.41 26.42
C LYS A 178 -8.97 0.55 25.25
N ALA A 179 -9.88 -0.12 24.55
CA ALA A 179 -9.55 -0.95 23.39
C ALA A 179 -8.93 -0.11 22.25
N ILE A 180 -9.43 1.11 22.03
CA ILE A 180 -8.84 2.06 21.07
C ILE A 180 -7.40 2.47 21.46
N ASN A 181 -7.14 2.70 22.75
CA ASN A 181 -5.81 3.05 23.25
C ASN A 181 -4.84 1.86 23.21
N ASP A 182 -5.32 0.65 23.50
CA ASP A 182 -4.54 -0.59 23.40
C ASP A 182 -4.13 -0.86 21.93
N LEU A 183 -5.06 -0.63 21.00
CA LEU A 183 -4.80 -0.71 19.55
C LEU A 183 -3.74 0.31 19.11
N ASP A 184 -3.89 1.58 19.51
CA ASP A 184 -2.92 2.63 19.18
C ASP A 184 -1.53 2.32 19.76
N SER A 185 -1.48 1.83 21.00
CA SER A 185 -0.24 1.45 21.68
C SER A 185 0.47 0.30 20.98
N TYR A 186 -0.28 -0.72 20.55
CA TYR A 186 0.26 -1.84 19.78
C TYR A 186 0.84 -1.37 18.44
N VAL A 187 0.11 -0.54 17.68
CA VAL A 187 0.57 -0.01 16.39
C VAL A 187 1.86 0.80 16.56
N GLN A 188 1.91 1.70 17.56
CA GLN A 188 3.12 2.50 17.84
C GLN A 188 4.32 1.62 18.22
N MET A 189 4.10 0.57 19.02
CA MET A 189 5.15 -0.39 19.36
C MET A 189 5.66 -1.11 18.11
N THR A 190 4.77 -1.67 17.29
CA THR A 190 5.12 -2.39 16.05
C THR A 190 5.87 -1.48 15.09
N ASN A 191 5.41 -0.26 14.86
CA ASN A 191 6.08 0.69 13.97
C ASN A 191 7.46 1.10 14.49
N LYS A 192 7.63 1.27 15.81
CA LYS A 192 8.95 1.53 16.41
C LYS A 192 9.93 0.36 16.21
N LYS A 193 9.44 -0.87 16.37
CA LYS A 193 10.24 -2.09 16.09
C LYS A 193 10.60 -2.16 14.61
N LEU A 194 9.66 -1.87 13.70
CA LEU A 194 9.89 -1.85 12.25
C LEU A 194 10.97 -0.82 11.86
N VAL A 195 10.93 0.41 12.39
CA VAL A 195 11.97 1.43 12.16
C VAL A 195 13.35 0.93 12.60
N THR A 196 13.43 0.31 13.77
CA THR A 196 14.70 -0.23 14.28
C THR A 196 15.24 -1.36 13.41
N ALA A 197 14.34 -2.26 12.98
CA ALA A 197 14.71 -3.44 12.21
C ALA A 197 15.09 -3.09 10.76
N THR A 198 14.39 -2.14 10.13
CA THR A 198 14.71 -1.65 8.78
C THR A 198 16.05 -0.92 8.75
N ALA A 199 16.34 -0.05 9.73
CA ALA A 199 17.65 0.59 9.85
C ALA A 199 18.79 -0.44 10.05
N SER A 200 18.53 -1.49 10.83
CA SER A 200 19.50 -2.59 11.05
C SER A 200 19.74 -3.40 9.77
N LEU A 201 18.68 -3.67 9.01
CA LEU A 201 18.76 -4.36 7.72
C LEU A 201 19.51 -3.50 6.68
N GLU A 202 19.22 -2.20 6.64
CA GLU A 202 19.90 -1.25 5.75
C GLU A 202 21.41 -1.18 6.04
N ALA A 203 21.80 -1.09 7.31
CA ALA A 203 23.20 -1.12 7.71
C ALA A 203 23.89 -2.43 7.29
N ARG A 204 23.22 -3.58 7.48
CA ARG A 204 23.72 -4.91 7.09
C ARG A 204 23.98 -5.04 5.59
N TYR A 205 23.15 -4.40 4.76
CA TYR A 205 23.19 -4.49 3.30
C TYR A 205 23.67 -3.21 2.60
N SER A 206 24.35 -2.32 3.32
CA SER A 206 24.80 -1.01 2.82
C SER A 206 25.71 -1.06 1.58
N ASP A 207 26.32 -2.21 1.29
CA ASP A 207 27.11 -2.47 0.07
C ASP A 207 26.26 -2.93 -1.12
N LYS A 208 25.02 -3.39 -0.89
CA LYS A 208 24.13 -3.95 -1.92
C LYS A 208 22.99 -3.02 -2.30
N ILE A 209 22.50 -2.22 -1.36
CA ILE A 209 21.33 -1.37 -1.56
C ILE A 209 21.67 0.12 -1.48
N ASN A 210 20.80 0.94 -2.06
CA ASN A 210 20.88 2.39 -1.96
C ASN A 210 20.15 2.87 -0.69
N TYR A 211 18.95 2.33 -0.44
CA TYR A 211 18.18 2.67 0.75
C TYR A 211 17.06 1.68 1.08
N ILE A 212 16.64 1.70 2.36
CA ILE A 212 15.31 1.30 2.80
C ILE A 212 14.61 2.54 3.37
N ARG A 213 13.54 2.99 2.71
CA ARG A 213 12.78 4.16 3.16
C ARG A 213 11.41 3.77 3.71
N THR A 214 10.83 4.64 4.53
CA THR A 214 9.53 4.42 5.15
C THR A 214 8.57 5.54 4.79
N VAL A 215 7.38 5.16 4.30
CA VAL A 215 6.22 6.06 4.21
C VAL A 215 5.35 5.80 5.43
N SER A 216 5.21 6.80 6.31
CA SER A 216 4.50 6.61 7.58
C SER A 216 2.99 6.82 7.43
N LEU A 217 2.23 5.75 7.11
CA LEU A 217 0.76 5.78 7.15
C LEU A 217 0.25 6.18 8.52
N TYR A 218 0.91 5.73 9.60
CA TYR A 218 0.55 6.10 10.95
C TYR A 218 0.51 7.62 11.12
N ASN A 219 1.62 8.30 10.82
CA ASN A 219 1.68 9.74 11.02
C ASN A 219 0.82 10.52 10.02
N ILE A 220 0.64 10.02 8.79
CA ILE A 220 -0.29 10.63 7.81
C ILE A 220 -1.72 10.59 8.38
N TYR A 221 -2.21 9.42 8.77
CA TYR A 221 -3.57 9.24 9.25
C TYR A 221 -3.80 9.94 10.60
N LYS A 222 -2.84 9.86 11.52
CA LYS A 222 -2.88 10.60 12.79
C LYS A 222 -2.97 12.10 12.56
N THR A 223 -2.16 12.64 11.64
CA THR A 223 -2.18 14.08 11.30
C THR A 223 -3.52 14.47 10.67
N MET A 224 -3.99 13.69 9.69
CA MET A 224 -5.27 13.93 9.00
C MET A 224 -6.46 13.94 9.98
N SER A 225 -6.44 13.08 11.00
CA SER A 225 -7.51 13.01 12.02
C SER A 225 -7.73 14.30 12.81
N THR A 226 -6.77 15.24 12.76
CA THR A 226 -6.84 16.53 13.46
C THR A 226 -6.73 17.74 12.52
N MET A 227 -6.69 17.52 11.21
CA MET A 227 -6.56 18.57 10.19
C MET A 227 -7.92 19.10 9.77
N ASP A 228 -7.97 20.33 9.24
CA ASP A 228 -9.14 20.85 8.52
C ASP A 228 -9.23 20.17 7.14
N LEU A 229 -9.80 18.96 7.11
CA LEU A 229 -9.93 18.15 5.89
C LEU A 229 -10.75 18.85 4.80
N LYS A 230 -11.68 19.74 5.17
CA LYS A 230 -12.51 20.45 4.19
C LYS A 230 -11.69 21.47 3.45
N ARG A 231 -10.87 22.23 4.16
CA ARG A 231 -9.94 23.18 3.55
C ARG A 231 -8.86 22.48 2.74
N SER A 232 -8.23 21.46 3.30
CA SER A 232 -7.05 20.84 2.69
C SER A 232 -7.43 19.92 1.54
N LEU A 233 -8.43 19.05 1.71
CA LEU A 233 -8.77 17.98 0.76
C LEU A 233 -10.20 18.05 0.25
N ASN A 234 -10.97 19.11 0.51
CA ASN A 234 -12.39 19.16 0.15
C ASN A 234 -13.24 18.00 0.73
N ILE A 235 -12.76 17.35 1.79
CA ILE A 235 -13.42 16.24 2.51
C ILE A 235 -14.14 16.81 3.74
N ILE A 236 -15.40 16.43 3.96
CA ILE A 236 -16.23 16.98 5.06
C ILE A 236 -16.11 16.18 6.36
N GLY A 237 -15.55 14.97 6.34
CA GLY A 237 -15.40 14.13 7.53
C GLY A 237 -14.58 12.87 7.30
N LEU A 238 -14.35 12.10 8.38
CA LEU A 238 -13.59 10.85 8.29
C LEU A 238 -14.36 9.77 7.54
N TYR A 239 -15.65 9.61 7.79
CA TYR A 239 -16.52 8.64 7.14
C TYR A 239 -17.98 9.04 7.33
N ASP A 240 -18.88 8.49 6.52
CA ASP A 240 -20.31 8.63 6.73
C ASP A 240 -20.77 7.77 7.92
N LYS A 241 -21.29 8.42 8.96
CA LYS A 241 -21.83 7.72 10.14
C LYS A 241 -23.10 6.90 9.85
N SER A 242 -23.75 7.13 8.72
CA SER A 242 -24.90 6.35 8.25
C SER A 242 -24.52 5.21 7.30
N MET A 243 -23.22 5.02 7.04
CA MET A 243 -22.73 3.94 6.20
C MET A 243 -23.16 2.58 6.75
N PRO A 244 -23.73 1.70 5.91
CA PRO A 244 -24.15 0.38 6.36
C PRO A 244 -22.94 -0.46 6.79
N MET A 245 -23.08 -1.15 7.93
CA MET A 245 -22.05 -2.02 8.53
C MET A 245 -22.56 -3.44 8.67
N GLY A 246 -21.80 -4.44 8.19
CA GLY A 246 -22.13 -5.86 8.33
C GLY A 246 -21.80 -6.69 7.09
N ASP A 247 -21.68 -8.01 7.28
CA ASP A 247 -21.15 -8.94 6.27
C ASP A 247 -22.12 -9.18 5.09
N ASP A 248 -23.42 -9.00 5.32
CA ASP A 248 -24.48 -9.19 4.31
C ASP A 248 -24.73 -7.96 3.42
N ILE A 249 -23.99 -6.87 3.66
CA ILE A 249 -24.16 -5.62 2.92
C ILE A 249 -23.35 -5.68 1.62
N ILE A 250 -23.93 -5.14 0.56
CA ILE A 250 -23.19 -4.82 -0.65
C ILE A 250 -22.84 -3.34 -0.57
N TYR A 251 -21.56 -3.02 -0.69
CA TYR A 251 -21.12 -1.66 -0.90
C TYR A 251 -21.71 -1.20 -2.23
N SER A 252 -22.66 -0.29 -2.16
CA SER A 252 -23.10 0.45 -3.33
C SER A 252 -22.16 1.62 -3.51
N GLU A 253 -21.69 1.85 -4.74
CA GLU A 253 -21.04 3.12 -5.05
C GLU A 253 -21.94 4.25 -4.58
N ARG A 254 -21.36 5.16 -3.80
CA ARG A 254 -22.10 6.28 -3.22
C ARG A 254 -21.69 7.57 -3.90
N ASP A 255 -22.70 8.35 -4.27
CA ASP A 255 -22.53 9.69 -4.85
C ASP A 255 -21.78 10.64 -3.89
N ASP A 256 -21.78 10.35 -2.58
CA ASP A 256 -21.10 11.13 -1.55
C ASP A 256 -19.73 10.58 -1.14
N SER A 257 -19.21 9.54 -1.82
CA SER A 257 -17.92 8.92 -1.47
C SER A 257 -16.75 9.93 -1.46
N ASP A 258 -16.80 10.93 -2.35
CA ASP A 258 -15.82 12.02 -2.43
C ASP A 258 -15.85 12.97 -1.22
N ASN A 259 -16.85 12.88 -0.34
CA ASN A 259 -16.95 13.73 0.84
C ASN A 259 -16.15 13.20 2.04
N TYR A 260 -15.60 11.98 1.98
CA TYR A 260 -15.05 11.31 3.17
C TYR A 260 -13.61 10.82 2.98
N MET A 261 -12.89 10.71 4.11
CA MET A 261 -11.55 10.12 4.14
C MET A 261 -11.62 8.62 3.86
N PHE A 262 -12.48 7.90 4.58
CA PHE A 262 -12.80 6.50 4.40
C PHE A 262 -14.15 6.37 3.70
N ILE A 263 -14.20 5.57 2.65
CA ILE A 263 -15.40 5.36 1.85
C ILE A 263 -16.16 4.11 2.25
N ASP A 264 -15.48 3.15 2.88
CA ASP A 264 -16.04 1.95 3.49
C ASP A 264 -15.49 1.79 4.92
N VAL A 265 -15.63 0.61 5.50
CA VAL A 265 -15.24 0.34 6.90
C VAL A 265 -13.74 0.50 7.20
N ALA A 266 -12.87 0.53 6.19
CA ALA A 266 -11.42 0.54 6.37
C ALA A 266 -10.63 1.29 5.29
N HIS A 267 -11.18 1.52 4.11
CA HIS A 267 -10.43 1.94 2.93
C HIS A 267 -10.59 3.43 2.63
N PRO A 268 -9.47 4.11 2.31
CA PRO A 268 -9.48 5.53 2.03
C PRO A 268 -10.06 5.85 0.64
N SER A 269 -10.55 7.08 0.44
CA SER A 269 -10.98 7.55 -0.89
C SER A 269 -9.78 7.76 -1.81
N THR A 270 -10.05 7.81 -3.12
CA THR A 270 -9.03 8.05 -4.15
C THR A 270 -8.27 9.35 -3.94
N ARG A 271 -8.92 10.37 -3.35
CA ARG A 271 -8.25 11.64 -3.00
C ARG A 271 -7.21 11.47 -1.90
N VAL A 272 -7.49 10.62 -0.92
CA VAL A 272 -6.55 10.28 0.15
C VAL A 272 -5.41 9.44 -0.44
N HIS A 273 -5.70 8.51 -1.34
CA HIS A 273 -4.66 7.78 -2.09
C HIS A 273 -3.74 8.71 -2.91
N ALA A 274 -4.28 9.75 -3.54
CA ALA A 274 -3.47 10.75 -4.22
C ALA A 274 -2.53 11.50 -3.24
N LEU A 275 -2.99 11.83 -2.03
CA LEU A 275 -2.13 12.38 -0.97
C LEU A 275 -1.04 11.40 -0.54
N LEU A 276 -1.37 10.11 -0.39
CA LEU A 276 -0.38 9.08 -0.08
C LEU A 276 0.71 9.01 -1.16
N SER A 277 0.32 9.09 -2.44
CA SER A 277 1.26 9.17 -3.55
C SER A 277 2.15 10.41 -3.46
N SER A 278 1.59 11.59 -3.18
CA SER A 278 2.37 12.83 -3.03
C SER A 278 3.43 12.73 -1.91
N VAL A 279 3.08 12.11 -0.79
CA VAL A 279 4.06 11.84 0.30
C VAL A 279 5.10 10.82 -0.16
N PHE A 280 4.70 9.80 -0.91
CA PHE A 280 5.60 8.78 -1.44
C PHE A 280 6.62 9.40 -2.41
N LEU A 281 6.19 10.29 -3.30
CA LEU A 281 7.06 11.04 -4.22
C LEU A 281 8.13 11.83 -3.47
N GLU A 282 7.74 12.57 -2.44
CA GLU A 282 8.69 13.28 -1.58
C GLU A 282 9.62 12.29 -0.84
N THR A 283 9.08 11.15 -0.42
CA THR A 283 9.88 10.08 0.19
C THR A 283 10.92 9.51 -0.78
N LEU A 284 10.63 9.39 -2.08
CA LEU A 284 11.57 8.96 -3.11
C LEU A 284 12.62 10.03 -3.43
N ALA A 285 12.28 11.31 -3.34
CA ALA A 285 13.22 12.40 -3.57
C ALA A 285 14.15 12.61 -2.35
N ASP A 286 13.57 12.78 -1.17
CA ASP A 286 14.24 13.42 -0.03
C ASP A 286 14.53 12.47 1.14
N GLY A 287 14.04 11.23 1.09
CA GLY A 287 14.21 10.26 2.18
C GLY A 287 13.01 10.18 3.10
N ASN A 288 13.18 9.66 4.32
CA ASN A 288 12.07 9.50 5.26
C ASN A 288 11.53 10.87 5.70
N ILE A 289 10.26 11.15 5.39
CA ILE A 289 9.63 12.45 5.64
C ILE A 289 9.06 12.52 7.06
N ASN A 290 9.34 13.61 7.77
CA ASN A 290 8.75 13.89 9.08
C ASN A 290 7.35 14.49 8.94
N ILE A 291 6.36 13.62 8.73
CA ILE A 291 4.97 13.98 8.47
C ILE A 291 4.41 14.92 9.55
N ASN A 292 3.83 16.03 9.10
CA ASN A 292 3.11 16.98 9.92
C ASN A 292 2.09 17.74 9.07
N ARG A 293 1.22 18.52 9.72
CA ARG A 293 0.13 19.26 9.06
C ARG A 293 0.63 20.12 7.90
N ASN A 294 1.71 20.88 8.09
CA ASN A 294 2.21 21.80 7.08
C ASN A 294 2.66 21.06 5.82
N ILE A 295 3.28 19.88 5.97
CA ILE A 295 3.68 19.04 4.83
C ILE A 295 2.46 18.53 4.08
N LEU A 296 1.47 17.97 4.79
CA LEU A 296 0.27 17.44 4.13
C LEU A 296 -0.53 18.55 3.43
N GLU A 297 -0.66 19.73 4.04
CA GLU A 297 -1.32 20.89 3.42
C GLU A 297 -0.53 21.41 2.22
N ARG A 298 0.81 21.48 2.31
CA ARG A 298 1.65 21.88 1.18
C ARG A 298 1.48 20.92 0.00
N LEU A 299 1.65 19.62 0.23
CA LEU A 299 1.49 18.59 -0.81
C LEU A 299 0.09 18.61 -1.41
N SER A 300 -0.93 18.77 -0.56
CA SER A 300 -2.30 18.86 -1.04
C SER A 300 -2.53 20.02 -2.01
N ASN A 301 -1.91 21.18 -1.75
CA ASN A 301 -1.97 22.33 -2.66
C ASN A 301 -1.08 22.14 -3.90
N GLU A 302 0.16 21.66 -3.74
CA GLU A 302 1.12 21.46 -4.84
C GLU A 302 0.60 20.49 -5.90
N PHE A 303 -0.13 19.45 -5.47
CA PHE A 303 -0.71 18.42 -6.33
C PHE A 303 -2.20 18.68 -6.66
N ASP A 304 -2.76 19.84 -6.29
CA ASP A 304 -4.15 20.21 -6.59
C ASP A 304 -5.18 19.15 -6.12
N LEU A 305 -4.92 18.49 -4.97
CA LEU A 305 -5.66 17.29 -4.55
C LEU A 305 -7.14 17.54 -4.26
N THR A 306 -7.54 18.79 -3.99
CA THR A 306 -8.96 19.18 -3.84
C THR A 306 -9.78 18.94 -5.11
N LYS A 307 -9.13 18.82 -6.28
CA LYS A 307 -9.76 18.54 -7.57
C LYS A 307 -9.87 17.06 -7.90
N VAL A 308 -9.09 16.20 -7.23
CA VAL A 308 -9.12 14.74 -7.43
C VAL A 308 -10.42 14.20 -6.84
N SER A 309 -11.16 13.38 -7.59
CA SER A 309 -12.43 12.80 -7.16
C SER A 309 -12.73 11.52 -7.96
N SER A 310 -13.76 10.79 -7.56
CA SER A 310 -14.30 9.63 -8.28
C SER A 310 -14.77 9.93 -9.72
N GLN A 311 -15.04 11.21 -10.01
CA GLN A 311 -15.56 11.67 -11.31
C GLN A 311 -14.56 12.55 -12.07
N ASN A 312 -13.60 13.15 -11.38
CA ASN A 312 -12.59 14.01 -11.99
C ASN A 312 -11.20 13.63 -11.47
N ASN A 313 -10.43 12.97 -12.33
CA ASN A 313 -9.11 12.46 -11.97
C ASN A 313 -8.14 12.63 -13.12
N TYR A 314 -6.91 13.03 -12.83
CA TYR A 314 -5.88 13.22 -13.85
C TYR A 314 -5.33 11.88 -14.40
N LEU A 315 -5.65 10.76 -13.76
CA LEU A 315 -5.40 9.40 -14.28
C LEU A 315 -6.48 8.92 -15.26
N TYR A 316 -7.56 9.68 -15.46
CA TYR A 316 -8.66 9.23 -16.32
C TYR A 316 -8.41 9.52 -17.80
N ASN A 317 -8.80 8.57 -18.63
CA ASN A 317 -9.12 8.71 -20.04
C ASN A 317 -10.65 8.77 -20.24
N SER A 318 -11.11 8.83 -21.49
CA SER A 318 -12.54 8.99 -21.79
C SER A 318 -13.44 7.82 -21.37
N THR A 319 -12.88 6.64 -21.04
CA THR A 319 -13.62 5.43 -20.67
C THR A 319 -13.37 4.98 -19.23
N SER A 320 -12.48 5.65 -18.48
CA SER A 320 -12.04 5.21 -17.16
C SER A 320 -13.16 4.97 -16.15
N ILE A 321 -14.19 5.81 -16.16
CA ILE A 321 -15.32 5.67 -15.22
C ILE A 321 -16.05 4.33 -15.47
N GLU A 322 -16.18 3.92 -16.72
CA GLU A 322 -16.92 2.71 -17.11
C GLU A 322 -16.06 1.44 -17.05
N THR A 323 -14.77 1.53 -17.39
CA THR A 323 -13.90 0.35 -17.53
C THR A 323 -12.92 0.18 -16.38
N GLY A 324 -12.65 1.24 -15.61
CA GLY A 324 -11.56 1.28 -14.65
C GLY A 324 -10.18 1.46 -15.28
N ASP A 325 -10.07 1.46 -16.61
CA ASP A 325 -8.78 1.65 -17.28
C ASP A 325 -8.30 3.07 -17.08
N ILE A 326 -7.07 3.25 -16.64
CA ILE A 326 -6.45 4.55 -16.41
C ILE A 326 -5.21 4.73 -17.28
N ILE A 327 -4.64 5.94 -17.30
CA ILE A 327 -3.41 6.23 -18.04
C ILE A 327 -2.15 5.74 -17.31
N VAL A 328 -2.15 4.47 -16.87
CA VAL A 328 -1.04 3.80 -16.20
C VAL A 328 -0.83 2.43 -16.86
N GLU A 329 0.43 2.08 -17.13
CA GLU A 329 0.76 0.72 -17.52
C GLU A 329 0.94 -0.13 -16.26
N GLU A 330 -0.08 -0.92 -15.95
CA GLU A 330 -0.13 -1.76 -14.75
C GLU A 330 -0.34 -3.24 -15.09
N TYR A 331 0.23 -4.09 -14.25
CA TYR A 331 0.11 -5.53 -14.34
C TYR A 331 -0.22 -6.10 -12.97
N THR A 332 -1.32 -6.84 -12.86
CA THR A 332 -1.61 -7.70 -11.72
C THR A 332 -0.66 -8.90 -11.72
N MET A 333 -0.70 -9.73 -10.68
CA MET A 333 0.04 -10.98 -10.67
C MET A 333 -0.31 -11.88 -11.88
N GLU A 334 -1.59 -11.95 -12.26
CA GLU A 334 -2.05 -12.75 -13.40
C GLU A 334 -1.57 -12.16 -14.73
N THR A 335 -1.81 -10.86 -14.96
CA THR A 335 -1.44 -10.23 -16.23
C THR A 335 0.08 -10.10 -16.37
N THR A 336 0.83 -10.02 -15.28
CA THR A 336 2.30 -10.13 -15.30
C THR A 336 2.76 -11.46 -15.89
N LYS A 337 2.17 -12.59 -15.48
CA LYS A 337 2.52 -13.92 -16.00
C LYS A 337 2.19 -14.04 -17.48
N LEU A 338 1.06 -13.47 -17.91
CA LEU A 338 0.64 -13.45 -19.31
C LEU A 338 1.58 -12.60 -20.20
N ASN A 339 2.17 -11.54 -19.64
CA ASN A 339 3.00 -10.58 -20.39
C ASN A 339 4.50 -10.71 -20.10
N ILE A 340 4.93 -11.80 -19.46
CA ILE A 340 6.29 -11.95 -18.94
C ILE A 340 7.36 -11.81 -20.02
N GLU A 341 7.16 -12.35 -21.22
CA GLU A 341 8.14 -12.27 -22.31
C GLU A 341 8.37 -10.83 -22.75
N SER A 342 7.29 -10.04 -22.88
CA SER A 342 7.34 -8.62 -23.26
C SER A 342 8.04 -7.79 -22.17
N LEU A 343 7.69 -8.02 -20.91
CA LEU A 343 8.30 -7.34 -19.77
C LEU A 343 9.80 -7.61 -19.68
N LEU A 344 10.22 -8.87 -19.86
CA LEU A 344 11.64 -9.25 -19.84
C LEU A 344 12.41 -8.67 -21.02
N ALA A 345 11.84 -8.70 -22.23
CA ALA A 345 12.46 -8.15 -23.42
C ALA A 345 12.71 -6.65 -23.25
N ARG A 346 11.72 -5.90 -22.75
CA ARG A 346 11.86 -4.49 -22.45
C ARG A 346 12.94 -4.26 -21.41
N LYS A 347 12.86 -4.95 -20.27
CA LYS A 347 13.81 -4.79 -19.15
C LYS A 347 15.26 -5.08 -19.50
N ASN A 348 15.52 -6.17 -20.22
CA ASN A 348 16.89 -6.59 -20.51
C ASN A 348 17.52 -5.78 -21.66
N SER A 349 16.71 -5.10 -22.49
CA SER A 349 17.23 -4.25 -23.59
C SER A 349 17.95 -2.99 -23.12
N MET A 350 17.72 -2.57 -21.87
CA MET A 350 18.30 -1.35 -21.29
C MET A 350 19.71 -1.50 -20.74
N VAL A 351 20.31 -2.69 -20.79
CA VAL A 351 21.68 -2.89 -20.34
C VAL A 351 22.64 -2.35 -21.42
N PRO A 352 23.41 -1.27 -21.19
CA PRO A 352 24.41 -0.85 -22.15
C PRO A 352 25.54 -1.88 -22.18
N GLY A 353 25.61 -2.66 -23.26
CA GLY A 353 26.76 -3.53 -23.56
C GLY A 353 26.59 -5.01 -23.24
N SER A 354 25.76 -5.72 -24.00
CA SER A 354 26.05 -7.10 -24.42
C SER A 354 26.19 -7.16 -25.95
N GLY A 355 26.99 -6.24 -26.48
CA GLY A 355 27.58 -6.41 -27.80
C GLY A 355 28.40 -7.70 -27.79
N ARG A 356 27.97 -8.66 -28.62
CA ARG A 356 28.66 -9.89 -29.01
C ARG A 356 30.17 -9.84 -28.77
N LYS A 357 30.70 -10.79 -28.00
CA LYS A 357 32.05 -11.31 -28.23
C LYS A 357 31.93 -12.62 -28.98
#